data_AF-A0A1R1SCB5-F1
#
_entry.id   AF-A0A1R1SCB5-F1
#
_cell.length_a   1.000
_cell.length_b   1.000
_cell.length_c   1.000
_cell.angle_alpha   90.00
_cell.angle_beta   90.00
_cell.angle_gamma   90.00
#
_symmetry.space_group_name_H-M   'P 1'
#
loop_
_entity.id
_entity.type
_entity.pdbx_description
1 polymer ?
#
loop_
_entity_poly.entity_id
_entity_poly.type
_entity_poly.pdbx_seq_one_letter_code
_entity_poly.pdbx_strand_id
1 'polypeptide(L)'
;MPRELEESALVDGCGTAGALRRVLLQAVRPGLITVGLFAFLAVWNDFIAPLILISDSQKAPLPLAVANLRQQSMGAVDYGATEAGVVVLAVSCLLVFLLLQRHYVRGFMSGALKG
;
A
#
# COMPACT_ATOMS: atom_id res chain seq x y z
N MET A 1 -3.42 -11.90 19.64
CA MET A 1 -2.24 -11.50 20.44
C MET A 1 -2.16 -12.45 21.62
N PRO A 2 -1.15 -13.33 21.71
CA PRO A 2 -1.01 -14.24 22.84
C PRO A 2 -0.62 -13.44 24.08
N ARG A 3 -1.38 -13.59 25.17
CA ARG A 3 -1.16 -12.92 26.47
C ARG A 3 0.25 -13.11 27.04
N GLU A 4 0.90 -14.20 26.62
CA GLU A 4 2.25 -14.61 27.01
C GLU A 4 3.35 -13.59 26.64
N LEU A 5 3.15 -12.80 25.56
CA LEU A 5 4.12 -11.77 25.13
C LEU A 5 4.07 -10.50 25.99
N GLU A 6 2.89 -10.15 26.52
CA GLU A 6 2.76 -9.04 27.48
C GLU A 6 3.33 -9.42 28.85
N GLU A 7 3.03 -10.64 29.31
CA GLU A 7 3.57 -11.15 30.59
C GLU A 7 5.10 -11.26 30.55
N SER A 8 5.70 -11.71 29.44
CA SER A 8 7.16 -11.78 29.31
C SER A 8 7.82 -10.40 29.30
N ALA A 9 7.18 -9.38 28.72
CA ALA A 9 7.72 -8.02 28.69
C ALA A 9 7.66 -7.32 30.06
N LEU A 10 6.68 -7.69 30.88
CA LEU A 10 6.58 -7.31 32.30
C LEU A 10 7.66 -8.01 33.16
N VAL A 11 7.97 -9.28 32.87
CA VAL A 11 9.02 -10.05 33.56
C VAL A 11 10.43 -9.53 33.23
N ASP A 12 10.68 -9.05 32.01
CA ASP A 12 11.97 -8.49 31.56
C ASP A 12 12.25 -7.03 32.00
N GLY A 13 11.40 -6.43 32.85
CA GLY A 13 11.59 -5.07 33.37
C GLY A 13 11.48 -3.95 32.32
N CYS A 14 11.01 -4.27 31.11
CA CYS A 14 10.75 -3.29 30.07
C CYS A 14 9.46 -2.53 30.40
N GLY A 15 9.54 -1.23 30.71
CA GLY A 15 8.35 -0.40 30.93
C GLY A 15 7.35 -0.48 29.75
N THR A 16 6.07 -0.22 30.02
CA THR A 16 4.95 -0.44 29.09
C THR A 16 5.16 0.12 27.68
N ALA A 17 5.80 1.29 27.55
CA ALA A 17 6.14 1.89 26.26
C ALA A 17 7.26 1.14 25.50
N GLY A 18 8.21 0.52 26.21
CA GLY A 18 9.27 -0.32 25.65
C GLY A 18 8.73 -1.66 25.15
N ALA A 19 7.83 -2.28 25.92
CA ALA A 19 7.10 -3.50 25.53
C ALA A 19 6.25 -3.25 24.27
N LEU A 20 5.51 -2.14 24.23
CA LEU A 20 4.69 -1.76 23.09
C LEU A 20 5.53 -1.61 21.80
N ARG A 21 6.69 -0.96 21.89
CA ARG A 21 7.52 -0.64 20.72
C ARG A 21 8.42 -1.77 20.24
N ARG A 22 8.98 -2.58 21.13
CA ARG A 22 9.92 -3.65 20.76
C ARG A 22 9.26 -5.01 20.57
N VAL A 23 8.26 -5.33 21.38
CA VAL A 23 7.64 -6.66 21.37
C VAL A 23 6.38 -6.64 20.50
N LEU A 24 5.44 -5.76 20.82
CA LEU A 24 4.15 -5.64 20.11
C LEU A 24 4.33 -5.14 18.66
N LEU A 25 5.01 -4.02 18.46
CA LEU A 25 5.21 -3.45 17.11
C LEU A 25 5.98 -4.39 16.17
N GLN A 26 6.93 -5.18 16.68
CA GLN A 26 7.68 -6.15 15.87
C GLN A 26 6.84 -7.39 15.53
N ALA A 27 5.95 -7.81 16.43
CA ALA A 27 5.01 -8.89 16.18
C ALA A 27 3.92 -8.53 15.15
N VAL A 28 3.45 -7.28 15.13
CA VAL A 28 2.42 -6.82 14.16
C VAL A 28 3.04 -6.32 12.85
N ARG A 29 4.36 -6.11 12.79
CA ARG A 29 5.06 -5.65 11.58
C ARG A 29 4.64 -6.38 10.28
N PRO A 30 4.53 -7.72 10.22
CA PRO A 30 4.04 -8.40 9.01
C PRO A 30 2.57 -8.05 8.67
N GLY A 31 1.71 -7.86 9.68
CA GLY A 31 0.32 -7.44 9.47
C GLY A 31 0.18 -5.97 9.06
N LEU A 32 1.03 -5.08 9.56
CA LEU A 32 1.05 -3.68 9.11
C LEU A 32 1.45 -3.56 7.64
N ILE A 33 2.33 -4.43 7.17
CA ILE A 33 2.76 -4.47 5.77
C ILE A 33 1.59 -4.86 4.84
N THR A 34 0.77 -5.84 5.23
CA THR A 34 -0.40 -6.24 4.43
C THR A 34 -1.47 -5.16 4.41
N VAL A 35 -1.77 -4.55 5.56
CA VAL A 35 -2.72 -3.43 5.65
C VAL A 35 -2.24 -2.24 4.83
N GLY A 36 -0.95 -1.91 4.90
CA GLY A 36 -0.34 -0.85 4.09
C GLY A 36 -0.43 -1.12 2.59
N LEU A 37 -0.28 -2.37 2.15
CA LEU A 37 -0.48 -2.77 0.75
C LEU A 37 -1.93 -2.53 0.31
N PHE A 38 -2.91 -3.00 1.09
CA PHE A 38 -4.32 -2.81 0.75
C PHE A 38 -4.70 -1.32 0.73
N ALA A 39 -4.19 -0.54 1.69
CA ALA A 39 -4.39 0.90 1.72
C ALA A 39 -3.77 1.59 0.48
N PHE A 40 -2.54 1.19 0.11
CA PHE A 40 -1.91 1.69 -1.12
C PHE A 40 -2.75 1.34 -2.35
N LEU A 41 -3.18 0.08 -2.51
CA LEU A 41 -3.99 -0.34 -3.65
C LEU A 41 -5.34 0.38 -3.71
N ALA A 42 -5.96 0.63 -2.56
CA ALA A 42 -7.22 1.36 -2.48
C ALA A 42 -7.08 2.81 -2.95
N VAL A 43 -6.05 3.53 -2.47
CA VAL A 43 -5.84 4.94 -2.82
C VAL A 43 -5.22 5.10 -4.21
N TRP A 44 -4.32 4.21 -4.63
CA TRP A 44 -3.64 4.28 -5.92
C TRP A 44 -4.59 4.09 -7.10
N ASN A 45 -5.63 3.27 -6.94
CA ASN A 45 -6.68 3.09 -7.95
C ASN A 45 -7.86 4.04 -7.79
N ASP A 46 -7.84 4.91 -6.77
CA ASP A 46 -8.96 5.82 -6.54
C ASP A 46 -9.02 6.90 -7.62
N PHE A 47 -10.16 6.95 -8.30
CA PHE A 47 -10.42 7.87 -9.39
C PHE A 47 -11.55 8.85 -9.04
N ILE A 48 -12.53 8.42 -8.25
CA ILE A 48 -13.77 9.19 -8.03
C ILE A 48 -13.53 10.35 -7.08
N ALA A 49 -12.86 10.11 -5.95
CA ALA A 49 -12.56 11.18 -5.00
C ALA A 49 -11.75 12.33 -5.65
N PRO A 50 -10.63 12.08 -6.36
CA PRO A 50 -9.89 13.14 -7.00
C PRO A 50 -10.65 13.79 -8.16
N LEU A 51 -11.46 13.04 -8.92
CA LEU A 51 -12.28 13.62 -10.00
C LEU A 51 -13.23 14.72 -9.48
N ILE A 52 -13.78 14.53 -8.27
CA ILE A 52 -14.73 15.47 -7.66
C ILE A 52 -14.00 16.61 -6.94
N LEU A 53 -12.93 16.28 -6.22
CA LEU A 53 -12.26 17.23 -5.31
C LEU A 53 -11.15 18.04 -5.96
N ILE A 54 -10.53 17.54 -7.03
CA ILE A 54 -9.36 18.16 -7.65
C ILE A 54 -9.76 18.82 -8.95
N SER A 55 -9.76 20.16 -8.93
CA SER A 55 -10.01 20.98 -10.12
C SER A 55 -8.72 21.42 -10.83
N ASP A 56 -7.58 21.35 -10.15
CA ASP A 56 -6.26 21.71 -10.68
C ASP A 56 -5.57 20.49 -11.31
N SER A 57 -5.39 20.52 -12.62
CA SER A 57 -4.81 19.40 -13.38
C SER A 57 -3.36 19.08 -12.99
N GLN A 58 -2.60 20.04 -12.44
CA GLN A 58 -1.23 19.77 -11.98
C GLN A 58 -1.17 18.98 -10.68
N LYS A 59 -2.28 18.91 -9.95
CA LYS A 59 -2.42 18.14 -8.70
C LYS A 59 -3.20 16.84 -8.90
N ALA A 60 -3.63 16.56 -10.13
CA ALA A 60 -4.38 15.37 -10.45
C ALA A 60 -3.51 14.12 -10.24
N PRO A 61 -3.99 13.11 -9.51
CA PRO A 61 -3.30 11.84 -9.42
C PRO A 61 -3.28 11.16 -10.79
N LEU A 62 -2.31 10.27 -11.00
CA LEU A 62 -2.07 9.60 -12.28
C LEU A 62 -3.33 9.02 -12.95
N PRO A 63 -4.25 8.31 -12.25
CA PRO A 63 -5.47 7.80 -12.87
C PRO A 63 -6.35 8.92 -13.47
N LEU A 64 -6.48 10.03 -12.77
CA LEU A 64 -7.24 11.20 -13.22
C LEU A 64 -6.52 11.93 -14.36
N ALA A 65 -5.20 12.09 -14.26
CA ALA A 65 -4.39 12.72 -15.30
C ALA A 65 -4.48 11.95 -16.63
N VAL A 66 -4.38 10.62 -16.60
CA VAL A 66 -4.49 9.77 -17.80
C VAL A 66 -5.88 9.85 -18.42
N ALA A 67 -6.94 9.96 -17.61
CA ALA A 67 -8.30 10.18 -18.14
C ALA A 67 -8.43 11.55 -18.82
N ASN A 68 -7.86 12.61 -18.22
CA ASN A 68 -7.88 13.96 -18.77
C ASN A 68 -7.12 14.08 -20.10
N LEU A 69 -6.06 13.29 -20.32
CA LEU A 69 -5.33 13.25 -21.60
C LEU A 69 -6.24 12.90 -22.78
N ARG A 70 -7.26 12.05 -22.58
CA ARG A 70 -8.23 11.74 -23.65
C ARG A 70 -9.09 12.95 -24.04
N GLN A 71 -9.30 13.90 -23.12
CA GLN A 71 -10.13 15.09 -23.34
C GLN A 71 -9.32 16.30 -23.86
N GLN A 72 -8.02 16.39 -23.56
CA GLN A 72 -7.21 17.56 -23.91
C GLN A 72 -6.91 17.69 -25.40
N SER A 73 -6.93 16.61 -26.16
CA SER A 73 -6.47 16.59 -27.57
C SER A 73 -7.52 17.04 -28.60
N MET A 74 -8.36 18.03 -28.27
CA MET A 74 -9.27 18.75 -29.19
C MET A 74 -9.97 17.85 -30.25
N GLY A 75 -10.47 16.68 -29.86
CA GLY A 75 -11.20 15.74 -30.74
C GLY A 75 -10.40 14.58 -31.32
N ALA A 76 -9.08 14.53 -31.14
CA ALA A 76 -8.23 13.40 -31.54
C ALA A 76 -7.62 12.72 -30.30
N VAL A 77 -8.15 11.56 -29.90
CA VAL A 77 -7.60 10.83 -28.75
C VAL A 77 -6.17 10.35 -29.09
N ASP A 78 -5.18 10.80 -28.33
CA ASP A 78 -3.83 10.25 -28.41
C ASP A 78 -3.79 8.92 -27.64
N TYR A 79 -4.07 7.85 -28.36
CA TYR A 79 -4.01 6.50 -27.83
C TYR A 79 -2.60 6.13 -27.38
N GLY A 80 -1.54 6.66 -27.99
CA GLY A 80 -0.16 6.37 -27.60
C GLY A 80 0.15 6.90 -26.20
N ALA A 81 -0.14 8.18 -25.96
CA ALA A 81 0.06 8.80 -24.65
C ALA A 81 -0.84 8.18 -23.57
N THR A 82 -2.09 7.85 -23.92
CA THR A 82 -3.03 7.28 -22.96
C THR A 82 -2.66 5.86 -22.55
N GLU A 83 -2.34 4.98 -23.50
CA GLU A 83 -1.93 3.61 -23.22
C GLU A 83 -0.59 3.58 -22.46
N ALA A 84 0.35 4.47 -22.78
CA ALA A 84 1.57 4.62 -22.00
C ALA A 84 1.28 4.96 -20.53
N GLY A 85 0.30 5.85 -20.28
CA GLY A 85 -0.18 6.17 -18.93
C GLY A 85 -0.75 4.96 -18.18
N VAL A 86 -1.53 4.11 -18.87
CA VAL A 86 -2.07 2.86 -18.31
C VAL A 86 -0.95 1.87 -17.98
N VAL A 87 0.05 1.73 -18.85
CA VAL A 87 1.21 0.87 -18.59
C VAL A 87 1.98 1.36 -17.36
N VAL A 88 2.19 2.67 -17.21
CA VAL A 88 2.86 3.24 -16.02
C VAL A 88 2.07 2.94 -14.74
N LEU A 89 0.73 3.06 -14.77
CA LEU A 89 -0.14 2.69 -13.65
C LEU A 89 0.01 1.20 -13.28
N ALA A 90 -0.01 0.32 -14.28
CA ALA A 90 0.13 -1.13 -14.08
C ALA A 90 1.52 -1.50 -13.52
N VAL A 91 2.59 -0.93 -14.10
CA VAL A 91 3.97 -1.16 -13.66
C VAL A 91 4.17 -0.71 -12.21
N SER A 92 3.58 0.42 -11.82
CA SER A 92 3.68 0.91 -10.44
C SER A 92 3.07 -0.07 -9.43
N CYS A 93 1.89 -0.61 -9.74
CA CYS A 93 1.27 -1.67 -8.92
C CYS A 93 2.13 -2.94 -8.86
N LEU A 94 2.69 -3.36 -10.00
CA LEU A 94 3.56 -4.53 -10.06
C LEU A 94 4.84 -4.35 -9.24
N LEU A 95 5.48 -3.17 -9.29
CA LEU A 95 6.67 -2.87 -8.51
C LEU A 95 6.39 -2.97 -7.01
N VAL A 96 5.27 -2.37 -6.56
CA VAL A 96 4.85 -2.44 -5.15
C VAL A 96 4.59 -3.88 -4.75
N PHE A 97 3.88 -4.65 -5.58
CA PHE A 97 3.64 -6.07 -5.34
C PHE A 97 4.94 -6.88 -5.23
N LEU A 98 5.90 -6.70 -6.15
CA LEU A 98 7.18 -7.42 -6.13
C LEU A 98 8.02 -7.09 -4.89
N LEU A 99 8.06 -5.83 -4.46
CA LEU A 99 8.76 -5.42 -3.24
C LEU A 99 8.13 -6.06 -1.98
N LEU A 100 6.81 -6.21 -1.99
CA LEU A 100 6.04 -6.72 -0.86
C LEU A 100 5.92 -8.26 -0.86
N GLN A 101 6.06 -8.91 -2.01
CA GLN A 101 6.02 -10.37 -2.17
C GLN A 101 7.00 -11.07 -1.21
N ARG A 102 8.22 -10.52 -1.04
CA ARG A 102 9.21 -11.05 -0.09
C ARG A 102 8.72 -11.05 1.36
N HIS A 103 7.92 -10.05 1.75
CA HIS A 103 7.36 -9.93 3.10
C HIS A 103 6.12 -10.81 3.28
N TYR A 104 5.26 -10.89 2.26
CA TYR A 104 4.10 -11.79 2.22
C TYR A 104 4.51 -13.26 2.36
N VAL A 105 5.51 -13.72 1.59
CA VAL A 105 5.97 -15.12 1.62
C VAL A 105 6.57 -15.49 2.99
N ARG A 106 7.34 -14.60 3.62
CA ARG A 106 7.90 -14.83 4.96
C ARG A 106 6.83 -14.84 6.06
N GLY A 107 5.80 -13.99 5.95
CA GLY A 107 4.69 -13.93 6.90
C GLY A 107 3.82 -15.19 6.89
N PHE A 108 3.48 -15.71 5.70
CA PHE A 108 2.70 -16.94 5.57
C PHE A 108 3.47 -18.19 6.01
N MET A 109 4.75 -18.35 5.63
CA MET A 109 5.53 -19.53 6.03
C MET A 109 5.83 -19.57 7.53
N SER A 110 6.00 -18.40 8.18
CA SER A 110 6.19 -18.35 9.63
C SER A 110 4.94 -18.75 10.43
N GLY A 111 3.74 -18.63 9.85
CA GLY A 111 2.49 -19.12 10.44
C GLY A 111 2.25 -20.62 10.16
N ALA A 112 2.66 -21.11 8.98
CA ALA A 112 2.50 -22.51 8.59
C ALA A 112 3.47 -23.48 9.28
N LEU A 113 4.65 -23.03 9.71
CA LEU A 113 5.65 -23.85 10.42
C LEU A 113 5.44 -23.92 11.94
N LYS A 114 4.44 -23.22 12.48
CA LYS A 114 4.07 -23.23 13.91
C LYS A 114 2.77 -24.00 14.20
N GLY A 115 2.27 -24.75 13.21
CA GLY A 115 1.23 -25.77 13.38
C GLY A 115 1.84 -27.14 13.56
#